data_AF-A0A6P8L4H5-F1
#
_entry.id   AF-A0A6P8L4H5-F1
#
_cell.length_a   1.000
_cell.length_b   1.000
_cell.length_c   1.000
_cell.angle_alpha   90.00
_cell.angle_beta   90.00
_cell.angle_gamma   90.00
#
_symmetry.space_group_name_H-M   'P 1'
#
loop_
_entity.id
_entity.type
_entity.pdbx_description
1 polymer ?
#
loop_
_entity_poly.entity_id
_entity_poly.type
_entity_poly.pdbx_seq_one_letter_code
_entity_poly.pdbx_strand_id
1 'polypeptide(L)'
;NLALLLADTKRPLDEVPFLNQLIRHHPSHVKGLILLGDIYINHMKNLDEAEKCYRSILHYDPHNTQGLHNLCVVFVERKRLAKAAACLQYAQRLAPAEDYIGRHLQIVLARLQKINKLPESAPERKLAYEDYDPLEFKLPQDRPSHKSRKRS
;
A
#
# COMPACT_ATOMS: atom_id res chain seq x y z
N ASN A 1 -15.56 14.91 -20.21
CA ASN A 1 -14.92 13.58 -20.10
C ASN A 1 -13.41 13.70 -19.91
N LEU A 2 -12.99 14.06 -18.68
CA LEU A 2 -11.59 14.25 -18.28
C LEU A 2 -10.75 12.95 -18.26
N ALA A 3 -11.42 11.80 -18.32
CA ALA A 3 -10.81 10.46 -18.26
C ALA A 3 -10.03 10.07 -19.53
N LEU A 4 -10.25 10.74 -20.65
CA LEU A 4 -9.58 10.47 -21.93
C LEU A 4 -8.37 11.39 -22.19
N LEU A 5 -8.13 12.40 -21.35
CA LEU A 5 -6.99 13.33 -21.51
C LEU A 5 -5.70 12.84 -20.81
N LEU A 6 -5.79 11.85 -19.91
CA LEU A 6 -4.68 11.39 -19.07
C LEU A 6 -4.04 10.09 -19.56
N ALA A 7 -4.58 9.46 -20.60
CA ALA A 7 -4.01 8.23 -21.17
C ALA A 7 -2.82 8.50 -22.12
N ASP A 8 -2.54 9.77 -22.44
CA ASP A 8 -1.48 10.21 -23.37
C ASP A 8 -0.59 11.32 -22.75
N THR A 9 -0.38 11.33 -21.43
CA THR A 9 0.50 12.35 -20.83
C THR A 9 1.95 11.95 -21.00
N LYS A 10 2.54 12.41 -22.11
CA LYS A 10 3.95 12.26 -22.49
C LYS A 10 4.96 12.76 -21.42
N ARG A 11 4.52 13.32 -20.28
CA ARG A 11 5.36 13.90 -19.23
C ARG A 11 4.69 13.84 -17.83
N PRO A 12 4.64 12.67 -17.18
CA PRO A 12 4.02 12.50 -15.85
C PRO A 12 4.64 13.42 -14.76
N LEU A 13 5.89 13.85 -14.94
CA LEU A 13 6.56 14.75 -14.00
C LEU A 13 6.02 16.19 -14.04
N ASP A 14 5.52 16.64 -15.20
CA ASP A 14 5.01 18.01 -15.37
C ASP A 14 3.68 18.21 -14.61
N GLU A 15 2.97 17.11 -14.28
CA GLU A 15 1.70 17.14 -13.55
C GLU A 15 1.88 17.31 -12.03
N VAL A 16 3.05 16.99 -11.49
CA VAL A 16 3.31 16.95 -10.04
C VAL A 16 3.02 18.29 -9.34
N PRO A 17 3.41 19.47 -9.86
CA PRO A 17 3.08 20.74 -9.23
C PRO A 17 1.56 20.99 -9.16
N PHE A 18 0.82 20.66 -10.22
CA PHE A 18 -0.62 20.84 -10.29
C PHE A 18 -1.36 19.88 -9.36
N LEU A 19 -0.92 18.62 -9.29
CA LEU A 19 -1.46 17.62 -8.35
C LEU A 19 -1.19 18.02 -6.90
N ASN A 20 0.00 18.54 -6.60
CA ASN A 20 0.30 19.06 -5.26
C ASN A 20 -0.56 20.27 -4.89
N GLN A 21 -0.85 21.17 -5.84
CA GLN A 21 -1.77 22.28 -5.60
C GLN A 21 -3.20 21.77 -5.38
N LEU A 22 -3.66 20.83 -6.20
CA LEU A 22 -4.97 20.20 -6.07
C LEU A 22 -5.15 19.58 -4.69
N ILE A 23 -4.18 18.79 -4.23
CA ILE A 23 -4.24 18.11 -2.93
C ILE A 23 -4.15 19.10 -1.76
N ARG A 24 -3.44 20.22 -1.91
CA ARG A 24 -3.45 21.28 -0.88
C ARG A 24 -4.84 21.88 -0.66
N HIS A 25 -5.61 22.09 -1.72
CA HIS A 25 -6.98 22.63 -1.62
C HIS A 25 -8.04 21.56 -1.38
N HIS A 26 -7.79 20.33 -1.83
CA HIS A 26 -8.71 19.20 -1.76
C HIS A 26 -7.96 17.94 -1.28
N PRO A 27 -7.62 17.85 0.02
CA PRO A 27 -6.74 16.80 0.53
C PRO A 27 -7.36 15.39 0.46
N SER A 28 -8.68 15.28 0.35
CA SER A 28 -9.41 14.01 0.16
C SER A 28 -9.63 13.63 -1.31
N HIS A 29 -9.06 14.35 -2.27
CA HIS A 29 -9.27 14.10 -3.70
C HIS A 29 -8.58 12.80 -4.15
N VAL A 30 -9.26 11.67 -3.98
CA VAL A 30 -8.75 10.30 -4.19
C VAL A 30 -8.05 10.12 -5.54
N LYS A 31 -8.67 10.54 -6.65
CA LYS A 31 -8.06 10.40 -7.99
C LYS A 31 -6.73 11.16 -8.12
N GLY A 32 -6.63 12.32 -7.47
CA GLY A 32 -5.42 13.13 -7.49
C GLY A 32 -4.31 12.49 -6.66
N LEU A 33 -4.67 11.93 -5.50
CA LEU A 33 -3.75 11.15 -4.67
C LEU A 33 -3.26 9.88 -5.38
N ILE A 34 -4.13 9.19 -6.14
CA ILE A 34 -3.74 8.02 -6.95
C ILE A 34 -2.71 8.43 -8.00
N LEU A 35 -3.03 9.43 -8.83
CA LEU A 35 -2.13 9.88 -9.90
C LEU A 35 -0.79 10.36 -9.33
N LEU A 36 -0.80 11.13 -8.24
CA LEU A 36 0.43 11.61 -7.61
C LEU A 36 1.25 10.45 -7.03
N GLY A 37 0.60 9.48 -6.37
CA GLY A 37 1.25 8.26 -5.88
C GLY A 37 1.86 7.42 -7.01
N ASP A 38 1.16 7.29 -8.13
CA ASP A 38 1.62 6.56 -9.32
C ASP A 38 2.85 7.25 -9.95
N ILE A 39 2.88 8.59 -9.95
CA ILE A 39 4.05 9.34 -10.41
C ILE A 39 5.24 9.13 -9.47
N TYR A 40 5.02 9.20 -8.16
CA TYR A 40 6.06 8.98 -7.18
C TYR A 40 6.68 7.59 -7.27
N ILE A 41 5.87 6.53 -7.41
CA ILE A 41 6.37 5.15 -7.46
C ILE A 41 6.99 4.80 -8.83
N ASN A 42 6.38 5.22 -9.94
CA ASN A 42 6.79 4.75 -11.27
C ASN A 42 7.88 5.63 -11.89
N HIS A 43 7.81 6.94 -11.70
CA HIS A 43 8.68 7.90 -12.40
C HIS A 43 9.75 8.51 -11.51
N MET A 44 9.44 8.81 -10.25
CA MET A 44 10.39 9.45 -9.33
C MET A 44 11.11 8.46 -8.41
N LYS A 45 10.64 7.21 -8.32
CA LYS A 45 11.12 6.19 -7.37
C LYS A 45 11.13 6.66 -5.91
N ASN A 46 10.24 7.60 -5.59
CA ASN A 46 10.06 8.11 -4.23
C ASN A 46 8.95 7.32 -3.53
N LEU A 47 9.34 6.19 -2.94
CA LEU A 47 8.41 5.27 -2.29
C LEU A 47 7.77 5.86 -1.02
N ASP A 48 8.44 6.81 -0.37
CA ASP A 48 7.93 7.49 0.84
C ASP A 48 6.75 8.40 0.51
N GLU A 49 6.86 9.22 -0.52
CA GLU A 49 5.76 10.08 -0.96
C GLU A 49 4.62 9.28 -1.59
N ALA A 50 4.93 8.18 -2.30
CA ALA A 50 3.90 7.26 -2.79
C ALA A 50 3.10 6.64 -1.62
N GLU A 51 3.78 6.17 -0.57
CA GLU A 51 3.12 5.64 0.63
C GLU A 51 2.23 6.69 1.30
N LYS A 52 2.71 7.93 1.44
CA LYS A 52 1.92 9.03 2.02
C LYS A 52 0.64 9.28 1.22
N CYS A 53 0.70 9.25 -0.11
CA CYS A 53 -0.47 9.41 -0.97
C CYS A 53 -1.50 8.31 -0.69
N TYR A 54 -1.08 7.05 -0.73
CA TYR A 54 -2.00 5.92 -0.54
C TYR A 54 -2.54 5.80 0.89
N ARG A 55 -1.72 6.11 1.91
CA ARG A 55 -2.21 6.21 3.29
C ARG A 55 -3.22 7.35 3.47
N SER A 56 -3.03 8.47 2.76
CA SER A 56 -4.00 9.57 2.77
C SER A 56 -5.34 9.13 2.18
N ILE A 57 -5.33 8.36 1.08
CA ILE A 57 -6.57 7.76 0.55
C ILE A 57 -7.27 6.93 1.62
N LEU A 58 -6.55 6.02 2.29
CA LEU A 58 -7.12 5.15 3.32
C LEU A 58 -7.55 5.88 4.58
N HIS A 59 -6.98 7.06 4.85
CA HIS A 59 -7.44 7.92 5.93
C HIS A 59 -8.84 8.49 5.65
N TYR A 60 -9.10 8.93 4.42
CA TYR A 60 -10.40 9.50 4.02
C TYR A 60 -11.43 8.45 3.59
N ASP A 61 -10.98 7.35 3.00
CA ASP A 61 -11.78 6.22 2.55
C ASP A 61 -11.11 4.90 2.96
N PRO A 62 -11.37 4.42 4.19
CA PRO A 62 -10.76 3.20 4.72
C PRO A 62 -11.06 1.91 3.94
N HIS A 63 -12.08 1.93 3.08
CA HIS A 63 -12.50 0.78 2.26
C HIS A 63 -12.06 0.91 0.80
N ASN A 64 -11.23 1.91 0.48
CA ASN A 64 -10.74 2.10 -0.88
C ASN A 64 -9.82 0.95 -1.32
N THR A 65 -10.35 0.00 -2.08
CA THR A 65 -9.61 -1.18 -2.51
C THR A 65 -8.39 -0.83 -3.37
N GLN A 66 -8.51 0.15 -4.26
CA GLN A 66 -7.41 0.58 -5.12
C GLN A 66 -6.28 1.24 -4.31
N GLY A 67 -6.62 2.17 -3.42
CA GLY A 67 -5.63 2.81 -2.53
C GLY A 67 -4.93 1.79 -1.63
N LEU A 68 -5.66 0.80 -1.10
CA LEU A 68 -5.10 -0.26 -0.30
C LEU A 68 -4.17 -1.17 -1.11
N HIS A 69 -4.59 -1.60 -2.31
CA HIS A 69 -3.77 -2.41 -3.19
C HIS A 69 -2.48 -1.67 -3.58
N ASN A 70 -2.57 -0.40 -3.97
CA ASN A 70 -1.41 0.43 -4.30
C ASN A 70 -0.45 0.60 -3.12
N LEU A 71 -0.96 0.73 -1.88
CA LEU A 71 -0.12 0.70 -0.68
C LEU A 71 0.63 -0.64 -0.55
N CYS A 72 -0.04 -1.77 -0.82
CA CYS A 72 0.63 -3.07 -0.81
C CYS A 72 1.73 -3.17 -1.88
N VAL A 73 1.53 -2.57 -3.06
CA VAL A 73 2.56 -2.49 -4.13
C VAL A 73 3.78 -1.71 -3.65
N VAL A 74 3.63 -0.60 -2.92
CA VAL A 74 4.76 0.13 -2.34
C VAL A 74 5.61 -0.78 -1.44
N PHE A 75 4.99 -1.63 -0.62
CA PHE A 75 5.73 -2.58 0.22
C PHE A 75 6.46 -3.64 -0.61
N VAL A 76 5.90 -4.09 -1.73
CA VAL A 76 6.60 -5.00 -2.66
C VAL A 76 7.81 -4.31 -3.28
N GLU A 77 7.70 -3.05 -3.70
CA GLU A 77 8.80 -2.28 -4.28
C GLU A 77 9.94 -2.06 -3.28
N ARG A 78 9.60 -1.78 -2.01
CA ARG A 78 10.57 -1.72 -0.91
C ARG A 78 11.13 -3.08 -0.47
N LYS A 79 10.71 -4.18 -1.10
CA LYS A 79 11.05 -5.56 -0.72
C LYS A 79 10.61 -5.94 0.70
N ARG A 80 9.68 -5.21 1.32
CA ARG A 80 9.04 -5.52 2.61
C ARG A 80 7.99 -6.61 2.45
N LEU A 81 8.42 -7.81 2.06
CA LEU A 81 7.52 -8.88 1.62
C LEU A 81 6.56 -9.36 2.71
N ALA A 82 6.96 -9.39 3.98
CA ALA A 82 6.08 -9.77 5.08
C ALA A 82 4.91 -8.77 5.25
N LYS A 83 5.25 -7.47 5.19
CA LYS A 83 4.27 -6.37 5.26
C LYS A 83 3.35 -6.36 4.03
N ALA A 84 3.89 -6.57 2.84
CA ALA A 84 3.11 -6.70 1.61
C ALA A 84 2.13 -7.88 1.67
N ALA A 85 2.55 -9.03 2.21
CA ALA A 85 1.69 -10.20 2.35
C ALA A 85 0.53 -9.93 3.32
N ALA A 86 0.80 -9.34 4.49
CA ALA A 86 -0.24 -8.97 5.45
C ALA A 86 -1.23 -7.95 4.86
N CYS A 87 -0.72 -6.94 4.16
CA CYS A 87 -1.53 -5.94 3.45
C CYS A 87 -2.44 -6.58 2.40
N LEU A 88 -1.91 -7.48 1.56
CA LEU A 88 -2.69 -8.17 0.52
C LEU A 88 -3.72 -9.15 1.10
N GLN A 89 -3.41 -9.84 2.20
CA GLN A 89 -4.38 -10.68 2.93
C GLN A 89 -5.52 -9.85 3.53
N TYR A 90 -5.21 -8.65 4.02
CA TYR A 90 -6.22 -7.71 4.47
C TYR A 90 -7.09 -7.20 3.30
N ALA A 91 -6.45 -6.81 2.19
CA ALA A 91 -7.14 -6.35 0.98
C ALA A 91 -8.06 -7.43 0.39
N GLN A 92 -7.61 -8.69 0.32
CA GLN A 92 -8.42 -9.80 -0.17
C GLN A 92 -9.65 -10.06 0.71
N ARG A 93 -9.55 -9.84 2.03
CA ARG A 93 -10.69 -9.99 2.93
C ARG A 93 -11.71 -8.86 2.76
N LEU A 94 -11.27 -7.64 2.49
CA LEU A 94 -12.17 -6.52 2.22
C LEU A 94 -12.84 -6.60 0.85
N ALA A 95 -12.10 -7.09 -0.15
CA ALA A 95 -12.54 -7.17 -1.54
C ALA A 95 -12.34 -8.58 -2.12
N PRO A 96 -13.10 -9.59 -1.65
CA PRO A 96 -12.91 -10.98 -2.06
C PRO A 96 -13.24 -11.24 -3.54
N ALA A 97 -13.97 -10.34 -4.19
CA ALA A 97 -14.31 -10.42 -5.61
C ALA A 97 -13.16 -9.95 -6.55
N GLU A 98 -12.11 -9.32 -6.01
CA GLU A 98 -11.02 -8.77 -6.81
C GLU A 98 -9.89 -9.80 -7.00
N ASP A 99 -10.03 -10.66 -8.01
CA ASP A 99 -9.13 -11.78 -8.29
C ASP A 99 -7.64 -11.38 -8.40
N TYR A 100 -7.37 -10.17 -8.90
CA TYR A 100 -6.00 -9.68 -9.06
C TYR A 100 -5.26 -9.56 -7.72
N ILE A 101 -5.98 -9.26 -6.62
CA ILE A 101 -5.40 -9.18 -5.27
C ILE A 101 -4.92 -10.57 -4.83
N GLY A 102 -5.74 -11.59 -5.05
CA GLY A 102 -5.38 -12.99 -4.76
C GLY A 102 -4.16 -13.44 -5.55
N ARG A 103 -4.07 -13.09 -6.85
CA ARG A 103 -2.89 -13.40 -7.69
C ARG A 103 -1.63 -12.69 -7.16
N HIS A 104 -1.72 -11.41 -6.82
CA HIS A 104 -0.58 -10.68 -6.25
C HIS A 104 -0.14 -11.26 -4.90
N LEU A 105 -1.10 -11.66 -4.05
CA LEU A 105 -0.80 -12.33 -2.78
C LEU A 105 -0.02 -13.62 -3.00
N GLN A 106 -0.44 -14.47 -3.93
CA GLN A 106 0.27 -15.71 -4.25
C GLN A 106 1.72 -15.46 -4.71
N ILE A 107 1.94 -14.45 -5.56
CA ILE A 107 3.28 -14.05 -6.01
C ILE A 107 4.15 -13.62 -4.82
N VAL A 108 3.61 -12.77 -3.93
CA VAL A 108 4.34 -12.28 -2.75
C VAL A 108 4.64 -13.41 -1.78
N LEU A 109 3.68 -14.30 -1.51
CA LEU A 109 3.88 -15.46 -0.65
C LEU A 109 4.94 -16.42 -1.20
N ALA A 110 4.94 -16.69 -2.51
CA ALA A 110 5.96 -17.52 -3.14
C ALA A 110 7.36 -16.91 -3.03
N ARG A 111 7.48 -15.57 -3.20
CA ARG A 111 8.74 -14.85 -2.98
C ARG A 111 9.18 -14.92 -1.52
N LEU A 112 8.27 -14.67 -0.58
CA LEU A 112 8.55 -14.71 0.86
C LEU A 112 8.96 -16.12 1.32
N GLN A 113 8.34 -17.18 0.79
CA GLN A 113 8.73 -18.55 1.06
C GLN A 113 10.17 -18.84 0.63
N LYS A 114 10.60 -18.32 -0.54
CA LYS A 114 12.01 -18.44 -0.98
C LYS A 114 12.94 -17.70 -0.04
N ILE A 115 12.58 -16.48 0.38
CA ILE A 115 13.36 -15.69 1.33
C ILE A 115 13.46 -16.39 2.70
N ASN A 116 12.40 -17.05 3.15
CA ASN A 116 12.40 -17.78 4.43
C ASN A 116 13.29 -19.03 4.47
N LYS A 117 13.71 -19.53 3.31
CA LYS A 117 14.73 -20.60 3.22
C LYS A 117 16.14 -20.08 3.47
N LEU A 118 16.35 -18.76 3.37
CA LEU A 118 17.64 -18.15 3.69
C LEU A 118 17.86 -18.12 5.21
N PRO A 119 19.12 -18.13 5.67
CA PRO A 119 19.44 -17.89 7.07
C PRO A 119 18.81 -16.58 7.58
N GLU A 120 18.45 -16.52 8.85
CA GLU A 120 17.90 -15.30 9.47
C GLU A 120 18.85 -14.10 9.39
N SER A 121 20.15 -14.37 9.32
CA SER A 121 21.18 -13.35 9.13
C SER A 121 21.24 -12.78 7.72
N ALA A 122 20.63 -13.43 6.71
CA ALA A 122 20.69 -13.01 5.32
C ALA A 122 20.09 -11.61 5.12
N PRO A 123 20.78 -10.69 4.41
CA PRO A 123 20.30 -9.33 4.19
C PRO A 123 18.91 -9.27 3.59
N GLU A 124 18.59 -10.15 2.64
CA GLU A 124 17.30 -10.21 1.96
C GLU A 124 16.17 -10.63 2.90
N ARG A 125 16.47 -11.55 3.84
CA ARG A 125 15.51 -11.97 4.86
C ARG A 125 15.28 -10.87 5.89
N LYS A 126 16.32 -10.16 6.30
CA LYS A 126 16.16 -8.98 7.17
C LYS A 126 15.31 -7.90 6.49
N LEU A 127 15.64 -7.56 5.24
CA LEU A 127 14.92 -6.56 4.45
C LEU A 127 13.44 -6.92 4.27
N ALA A 128 13.13 -8.22 4.06
CA ALA A 128 11.76 -8.71 3.89
C ALA A 128 10.87 -8.55 5.13
N TYR A 129 11.46 -8.48 6.32
CA TYR A 129 10.78 -8.38 7.61
C TYR A 129 11.00 -7.04 8.32
N GLU A 130 11.74 -6.12 7.72
CA GLU A 130 11.98 -4.80 8.31
C GLU A 130 10.67 -4.02 8.44
N ASP A 131 10.51 -3.31 9.56
CA ASP A 131 9.31 -2.56 9.95
C ASP A 131 8.00 -3.35 9.85
N TYR A 132 8.07 -4.68 9.92
CA TYR A 132 6.91 -5.56 9.93
C TYR A 132 6.26 -5.57 11.32
N ASP A 133 5.04 -5.04 11.39
CA ASP A 133 4.15 -5.17 12.53
C ASP A 133 2.96 -6.09 12.17
N PRO A 134 2.81 -7.26 12.82
CA PRO A 134 1.69 -8.17 12.56
C PRO A 134 0.32 -7.59 12.96
N LEU A 135 0.26 -6.43 13.62
CA LEU A 135 -0.99 -5.77 14.02
C LEU A 135 -1.43 -4.65 13.07
N GLU A 136 -0.57 -4.19 12.15
CA GLU A 136 -0.87 -3.04 11.30
C GLU A 136 -2.08 -3.27 10.38
N PHE A 137 -2.19 -4.46 9.79
CA PHE A 137 -3.26 -4.83 8.85
C PHE A 137 -4.22 -5.88 9.45
N LYS A 138 -4.57 -5.72 10.74
CA LYS A 138 -5.58 -6.56 11.39
C LYS A 138 -6.96 -5.93 11.38
N LEU A 139 -7.95 -6.75 11.01
CA LEU A 139 -9.37 -6.44 11.20
C LEU A 139 -9.68 -6.28 12.69
N PRO A 140 -10.70 -5.48 13.06
CA PRO A 140 -11.09 -5.27 14.46
C PRO A 140 -11.32 -6.57 15.25
N GLN A 141 -11.86 -7.60 14.58
CA GLN A 141 -12.12 -8.94 15.15
C GLN A 141 -10.86 -9.77 15.45
N ASP A 142 -9.70 -9.41 14.86
CA ASP A 142 -8.42 -10.10 15.04
C ASP A 142 -7.51 -9.41 16.08
N ARG A 143 -7.94 -8.26 16.62
CA ARG A 143 -7.21 -7.52 17.66
C ARG A 143 -7.48 -8.17 19.03
N PRO A 144 -6.44 -8.40 19.85
CA PRO A 144 -6.65 -8.95 21.18
C PRO A 144 -7.58 -8.00 21.96
N SER A 145 -8.68 -8.54 22.50
CA SER A 145 -9.60 -7.77 23.31
C SER A 145 -8.81 -7.15 24.47
N HIS A 146 -8.64 -5.83 24.49
CA HIS A 146 -8.21 -5.16 25.71
C HIS A 146 -9.34 -5.31 26.72
N LYS A 147 -9.30 -6.39 27.52
CA LYS A 147 -10.02 -6.42 28.78
C LYS A 147 -9.39 -5.32 29.62
N SER A 148 -10.08 -4.18 29.67
CA SER A 148 -9.79 -3.09 30.59
C SER A 148 -9.65 -3.69 31.98
N ARG A 149 -8.42 -3.68 32.51
CA ARG A 149 -8.17 -3.95 33.92
C ARG A 149 -8.91 -2.86 34.69
N LYS A 150 -10.14 -3.16 35.14
CA LYS A 150 -10.77 -2.43 36.24
C LYS A 150 -9.83 -2.56 37.43
N ARG A 151 -9.10 -1.50 37.74
CA ARG A 151 -8.43 -1.36 39.04
C ARG A 151 -9.56 -1.25 40.06
N SER A 152 -9.63 -2.23 40.94
CA SER A 152 -10.37 -2.18 42.20
C SER A 152 -9.66 -1.23 43.16
#